data_AF-A0A1M5URG3-F1
#
_entry.id   AF-A0A1M5URG3-F1
#
_cell.length_a   1.000
_cell.length_b   1.000
_cell.length_c   1.000
_cell.angle_alpha   90.00
_cell.angle_beta   90.00
_cell.angle_gamma   90.00
#
_symmetry.space_group_name_H-M   'P 1'
#
loop_
_entity.id
_entity.type
_entity.pdbx_description
1 polymer ?
#
loop_
_entity_poly.entity_id
_entity_poly.type
_entity_poly.pdbx_seq_one_letter_code
_entity_poly.pdbx_strand_id
1 'polypeptide(L)'
;MQCYIVKDLLPGYVDGLISAETEKDVNDHLRDCSDCRLIYEQMKAPMDQTPFKADVKEINFLKRIKSRTIRSISIGCIAIIIVFGILAWIFAIGTPASSSDIAVYTNPLSQAGVITLELTNGKALNVKAEFTYGENAGGSKVATGFILKPYAIQPSKFLFEADNYTTGFDYAEEPHAADFTVTIRCKDKDVVYSVTDEGLLIPQ
;
A
#
# COMPACT_ATOMS: atom_id res chain seq x y z
N MET A 1 8.28 -74.14 -34.46
CA MET A 1 8.44 -73.58 -33.09
C MET A 1 7.10 -73.57 -32.37
N GLN A 2 7.09 -73.51 -31.03
CA GLN A 2 5.84 -73.46 -30.27
C GLN A 2 5.34 -72.03 -30.14
N CYS A 3 4.02 -71.81 -30.25
CA CYS A 3 3.44 -70.46 -30.30
C CYS A 3 3.73 -69.60 -29.07
N TYR A 4 3.85 -70.19 -27.87
CA TYR A 4 4.16 -69.45 -26.64
C TYR A 4 5.57 -68.82 -26.70
N ILE A 5 6.55 -69.55 -27.23
CA ILE A 5 7.92 -69.07 -27.42
C ILE A 5 7.93 -67.89 -28.40
N VAL A 6 7.18 -68.00 -29.50
CA VAL A 6 7.12 -66.94 -30.51
C VAL A 6 6.44 -65.69 -29.98
N LYS A 7 5.41 -65.82 -29.13
CA LYS A 7 4.75 -64.69 -28.48
C LYS A 7 5.66 -63.94 -27.51
N ASP A 8 6.51 -64.65 -26.77
CA ASP A 8 7.47 -64.06 -25.85
C ASP A 8 8.61 -63.34 -26.59
N LEU A 9 9.01 -63.88 -27.75
CA LEU A 9 10.07 -63.30 -28.60
C LEU A 9 9.54 -62.20 -29.56
N LEU A 10 8.22 -62.10 -29.75
CA LEU A 10 7.59 -61.19 -30.70
C LEU A 10 7.92 -59.70 -30.44
N PRO A 11 7.92 -59.20 -29.18
CA PRO A 11 8.30 -57.82 -28.91
C PRO A 11 9.74 -57.53 -29.35
N GLY A 12 10.68 -58.42 -29.01
CA GLY A 12 12.07 -58.31 -29.45
C GLY A 12 12.25 -58.44 -30.96
N TYR A 13 11.40 -59.21 -31.64
CA TYR A 13 11.37 -59.29 -33.10
C TYR A 13 10.88 -57.99 -33.76
N VAL A 14 9.84 -57.35 -33.22
CA VAL A 14 9.34 -56.05 -33.69
C VAL A 14 10.41 -54.96 -33.50
N ASP A 15 11.15 -55.01 -32.40
CA ASP A 15 12.22 -54.06 -32.07
C ASP A 15 13.56 -54.38 -32.77
N GLY A 16 13.67 -55.50 -33.49
CA GLY A 16 14.88 -55.91 -34.21
C GLY A 16 16.05 -56.33 -33.29
N LEU A 17 15.74 -56.78 -32.07
CA LEU A 17 16.71 -57.11 -31.02
C LEU A 17 17.01 -58.62 -30.89
N ILE A 18 16.53 -59.45 -31.83
CA ILE A 18 16.79 -60.89 -31.85
C ILE A 18 17.92 -61.25 -32.84
N SER A 19 18.62 -62.36 -32.57
CA SER A 19 19.69 -62.84 -33.45
C SER A 19 19.13 -63.35 -34.80
N ALA A 20 19.95 -63.34 -35.85
CA ALA A 20 19.53 -63.74 -37.20
C ALA A 20 19.02 -65.20 -37.29
N GLU A 21 19.55 -66.10 -36.44
CA GLU A 21 19.08 -67.48 -36.36
C GLU A 21 17.64 -67.55 -35.80
N THR A 22 17.38 -66.83 -34.70
CA THR A 22 16.06 -66.75 -34.07
C THR A 22 15.07 -65.95 -34.92
N GLU A 23 15.55 -64.98 -35.70
CA GLU A 23 14.74 -64.18 -36.62
C GLU A 23 14.11 -65.03 -37.73
N LYS A 24 14.91 -65.90 -38.36
CA LYS A 24 14.44 -66.81 -39.41
C LYS A 24 13.36 -67.75 -38.89
N ASP A 25 13.63 -68.29 -37.72
CA ASP A 25 12.79 -69.22 -36.99
C ASP A 25 11.42 -68.64 -36.57
N VAL A 26 11.39 -67.38 -36.12
CA VAL A 26 10.16 -66.62 -35.84
C VAL A 26 9.40 -66.29 -37.13
N ASN A 27 10.11 -65.86 -38.18
CA ASN A 27 9.52 -65.51 -39.47
C ASN A 27 8.84 -66.72 -40.16
N ASP A 28 9.49 -67.88 -40.13
CA ASP A 28 8.90 -69.11 -40.67
C ASP A 28 7.65 -69.53 -39.89
N HIS A 29 7.63 -69.33 -38.56
CA HIS A 29 6.42 -69.57 -37.77
C HIS A 29 5.28 -68.57 -38.07
N LEU A 30 5.58 -67.29 -38.32
CA LEU A 30 4.58 -66.29 -38.70
C LEU A 30 3.96 -66.54 -40.08
N ARG A 31 4.65 -67.30 -40.96
CA ARG A 31 4.11 -67.76 -42.25
C ARG A 31 3.07 -68.85 -42.08
N ASP A 32 3.31 -69.78 -41.16
CA ASP A 32 2.45 -70.96 -40.95
C ASP A 32 1.36 -70.77 -39.88
N CYS A 33 1.50 -69.78 -38.98
CA CYS A 33 0.59 -69.56 -37.85
C CYS A 33 -0.15 -68.22 -37.96
N SER A 34 -1.46 -68.27 -38.19
CA SER A 34 -2.34 -67.09 -38.26
C SER A 34 -2.45 -66.34 -36.92
N ASP A 35 -2.46 -67.07 -35.81
CA ASP A 35 -2.66 -66.48 -34.48
C ASP A 35 -1.48 -65.60 -34.06
N CYS A 36 -0.26 -66.05 -34.34
CA CYS A 36 0.95 -65.27 -34.07
C CYS A 36 1.07 -64.07 -35.02
N ARG A 37 0.58 -64.19 -36.27
CA ARG A 37 0.55 -63.08 -37.23
C ARG A 37 -0.36 -61.94 -36.78
N LEU A 38 -1.54 -62.26 -36.26
CA LEU A 38 -2.47 -61.25 -35.75
C LEU A 38 -1.86 -60.41 -34.62
N ILE A 39 -1.15 -61.07 -33.70
CA ILE A 39 -0.48 -60.38 -32.59
C ILE A 39 0.66 -59.49 -33.12
N TYR A 40 1.42 -59.98 -34.09
CA TYR A 40 2.48 -59.20 -34.73
C TYR A 40 1.93 -57.95 -35.43
N GLU A 41 0.81 -58.06 -36.16
CA GLU A 41 0.15 -56.93 -36.82
C GLU A 41 -0.42 -55.93 -35.81
N GLN A 42 -0.98 -56.39 -34.68
CA GLN A 42 -1.44 -55.52 -33.60
C GLN A 42 -0.29 -54.73 -32.96
N MET A 43 0.90 -55.32 -32.85
CA MET A 43 2.09 -54.66 -32.31
C MET A 43 2.75 -53.70 -33.32
N LYS A 44 2.69 -54.04 -34.62
CA LYS A 44 3.22 -53.21 -35.70
C LYS A 44 2.29 -52.06 -36.08
N ALA A 45 1.00 -52.16 -35.77
CA ALA A 45 0.05 -51.08 -35.97
C ALA A 45 0.54 -49.84 -35.21
N PRO A 46 0.69 -48.67 -35.89
CA PRO A 46 1.11 -47.47 -35.21
C PRO A 46 0.10 -47.19 -34.10
N MET A 47 0.57 -47.15 -32.85
CA MET A 47 -0.25 -46.71 -31.73
C MET A 47 -0.77 -45.31 -32.09
N ASP A 48 -2.08 -45.22 -32.35
CA ASP A 48 -2.79 -43.95 -32.37
C ASP A 48 -2.57 -43.32 -31.00
N GLN A 49 -1.60 -42.41 -30.93
CA GLN A 49 -1.36 -41.55 -29.79
C GLN A 49 -2.54 -40.59 -29.69
N THR A 50 -3.67 -41.10 -29.22
CA THR A 50 -4.72 -40.25 -28.66
C THR A 50 -4.11 -39.59 -27.43
N PRO A 51 -3.92 -38.27 -27.42
CA PRO A 51 -3.27 -37.61 -26.29
C PRO A 51 -4.17 -37.79 -25.07
N PHE A 52 -3.59 -38.40 -24.05
CA PHE A 52 -4.12 -38.55 -22.71
C PHE A 52 -4.66 -37.20 -22.21
N LYS A 53 -5.97 -36.97 -22.34
CA LYS A 53 -6.68 -35.78 -21.80
C LYS A 53 -6.95 -35.92 -20.30
N ALA A 54 -5.97 -36.38 -19.54
CA ALA A 54 -6.02 -36.45 -18.09
C ALA A 54 -4.85 -35.66 -17.52
N ASP A 55 -5.00 -34.32 -17.51
CA ASP A 55 -4.36 -33.43 -16.52
C ASP A 55 -4.81 -31.96 -16.62
N VAL A 56 -5.43 -31.53 -17.72
CA VAL A 56 -5.74 -30.08 -17.90
C VAL A 56 -6.98 -29.62 -17.14
N LYS A 57 -7.88 -30.54 -16.74
CA LYS A 57 -9.12 -30.20 -16.04
C LYS A 57 -8.92 -30.01 -14.54
N GLU A 58 -8.20 -30.88 -13.85
CA GLU A 58 -8.01 -30.79 -12.40
C GLU A 58 -7.13 -29.60 -11.98
N ILE A 59 -6.08 -29.30 -12.74
CA ILE A 59 -5.25 -28.10 -12.51
C ILE A 59 -6.09 -26.82 -12.67
N ASN A 60 -7.07 -26.81 -13.57
CA ASN A 60 -7.98 -25.67 -13.75
C ASN A 60 -9.05 -25.54 -12.66
N PHE A 61 -9.48 -26.63 -12.01
CA PHE A 61 -10.43 -26.52 -10.89
C PHE A 61 -9.78 -25.87 -9.66
N LEU A 62 -8.55 -26.26 -9.32
CA LEU A 62 -7.80 -25.65 -8.21
C LEU A 62 -7.46 -24.18 -8.50
N LYS A 63 -7.08 -23.83 -9.73
CA LYS A 63 -6.82 -22.44 -10.15
C LYS A 63 -8.09 -21.58 -10.13
N ARG A 64 -9.23 -22.15 -10.50
CA ARG A 64 -10.53 -21.44 -10.60
C ARG A 64 -11.18 -21.18 -9.24
N ILE A 65 -10.96 -22.05 -8.27
CA ILE A 65 -11.42 -21.84 -6.88
C ILE A 65 -10.50 -20.82 -6.19
N LYS A 66 -9.18 -20.93 -6.37
CA LYS A 66 -8.21 -19.98 -5.81
C LYS A 66 -8.43 -18.55 -6.34
N SER A 67 -8.75 -18.36 -7.63
CA SER A 67 -8.95 -17.02 -8.19
C SER A 67 -10.26 -16.34 -7.76
N ARG A 68 -11.34 -17.09 -7.52
CA ARG A 68 -12.61 -16.53 -7.02
C ARG A 68 -12.53 -16.15 -5.54
N THR A 69 -11.91 -17.00 -4.71
CA THR A 69 -11.78 -16.72 -3.26
C THR A 69 -10.73 -15.65 -2.98
N ILE A 70 -9.59 -15.63 -3.69
CA ILE A 70 -8.59 -14.56 -3.56
C ILE A 70 -9.16 -13.22 -4.00
N ARG A 71 -9.97 -13.16 -5.06
CA ARG A 71 -10.59 -11.91 -5.51
C ARG A 71 -11.57 -11.31 -4.48
N SER A 72 -12.27 -12.16 -3.72
CA SER A 72 -13.18 -11.68 -2.66
C SER A 72 -12.41 -11.26 -1.39
N ILE A 73 -11.37 -12.01 -1.01
CA ILE A 73 -10.53 -11.67 0.14
C ILE A 73 -9.70 -10.41 -0.13
N SER A 74 -9.21 -10.23 -1.36
CA SER A 74 -8.45 -9.03 -1.74
C SER A 74 -9.26 -7.76 -1.61
N ILE A 75 -10.55 -7.79 -1.95
CA ILE A 75 -11.42 -6.60 -1.80
C ILE A 75 -11.60 -6.25 -0.32
N GLY A 76 -11.80 -7.26 0.55
CA GLY A 76 -11.90 -7.06 1.99
C GLY A 76 -10.63 -6.49 2.61
N CYS A 77 -9.46 -7.06 2.27
CA CYS A 77 -8.18 -6.57 2.76
C CYS A 77 -7.88 -5.14 2.28
N ILE A 78 -8.20 -4.83 1.01
CA ILE A 78 -8.04 -3.46 0.47
C ILE A 78 -8.96 -2.48 1.21
N ALA A 79 -10.22 -2.85 1.47
CA ALA A 79 -11.14 -2.01 2.23
C ALA A 79 -10.62 -1.73 3.64
N ILE A 80 -10.09 -2.76 4.32
CA ILE A 80 -9.49 -2.62 5.65
C ILE A 80 -8.28 -1.68 5.60
N ILE A 81 -7.37 -1.85 4.64
CA ILE A 81 -6.19 -0.99 4.48
C ILE A 81 -6.60 0.47 4.21
N ILE A 82 -7.61 0.70 3.38
CA ILE A 82 -8.14 2.04 3.11
C ILE A 82 -8.71 2.66 4.39
N VAL A 83 -9.51 1.92 5.16
CA VAL A 83 -10.09 2.40 6.42
C VAL A 83 -8.99 2.74 7.43
N PHE A 84 -7.98 1.88 7.60
CA PHE A 84 -6.85 2.15 8.46
C PHE A 84 -6.00 3.33 7.97
N GLY A 85 -5.83 3.49 6.66
CA GLY A 85 -5.14 4.64 6.07
C GLY A 85 -5.87 5.96 6.32
N ILE A 86 -7.20 5.97 6.16
CA ILE A 86 -8.04 7.15 6.47
C ILE A 86 -7.99 7.47 7.96
N LEU A 87 -8.12 6.46 8.83
CA LEU A 87 -8.01 6.64 10.28
C LEU A 87 -6.64 7.22 10.64
N ALA A 88 -5.55 6.62 10.15
CA ALA A 88 -4.20 7.11 10.40
C ALA A 88 -4.01 8.56 9.93
N TRP A 89 -4.57 8.92 8.77
CA TRP A 89 -4.52 10.29 8.25
C TRP A 89 -5.25 11.30 9.15
N ILE A 90 -6.45 10.94 9.63
CA ILE A 90 -7.24 11.76 10.56
C ILE A 90 -6.53 11.93 11.90
N PHE A 91 -5.89 10.89 12.42
CA PHE A 91 -5.18 10.93 13.69
C PHE A 91 -3.81 11.64 13.59
N ALA A 92 -3.11 11.56 12.45
CA ALA A 92 -1.76 12.12 12.30
C ALA A 92 -1.73 13.58 11.82
N ILE A 93 -2.60 13.97 10.88
CA ILE A 93 -2.57 15.30 10.26
C ILE A 93 -3.75 16.17 10.72
N GLY A 94 -4.87 15.55 11.08
CA GLY A 94 -6.08 16.25 11.50
C GLY A 94 -6.74 17.03 10.37
N THR A 95 -7.84 17.70 10.70
CA THR A 95 -8.54 18.62 9.78
C THR A 95 -8.23 20.05 10.16
N PRO A 96 -8.07 20.99 9.22
CA PRO A 96 -7.84 22.39 9.57
C PRO A 96 -8.98 22.89 10.47
N ALA A 97 -8.62 23.57 11.56
CA ALA A 97 -9.56 24.03 12.57
C ALA A 97 -10.40 25.20 12.04
N SER A 98 -11.69 25.23 12.40
CA SER A 98 -12.56 26.37 12.12
C SER A 98 -12.20 27.52 13.04
N SER A 99 -12.31 28.75 12.53
CA SER A 99 -12.09 29.96 13.33
C SER A 99 -13.07 30.11 14.50
N SER A 100 -14.28 29.51 14.39
CA SER A 100 -15.30 29.54 15.45
C SER A 100 -14.97 28.63 16.63
N ASP A 101 -14.14 27.61 16.40
CA ASP A 101 -13.77 26.64 17.42
C ASP A 101 -12.49 27.05 18.18
N ILE A 102 -11.81 28.11 17.75
CA ILE A 102 -10.51 28.54 18.30
C ILE A 102 -10.72 29.68 19.29
N ALA A 103 -10.35 29.45 20.54
CA ALA A 103 -10.17 30.49 21.54
C ALA A 103 -8.70 30.94 21.54
N VAL A 104 -8.49 32.25 21.46
CA VAL A 104 -7.16 32.86 21.54
C VAL A 104 -7.09 33.63 22.85
N TYR A 105 -6.13 33.25 23.69
CA TYR A 105 -5.83 33.95 24.92
C TYR A 105 -4.45 34.58 24.81
N THR A 106 -4.36 35.83 25.25
CA THR A 106 -3.10 36.56 25.38
C THR A 106 -2.87 36.82 26.86
N ASN A 107 -1.63 36.67 27.32
CA ASN A 107 -1.28 37.01 28.69
C ASN A 107 -0.70 38.42 28.73
N PRO A 108 -1.41 39.43 29.27
CA PRO A 108 -0.93 40.81 29.31
C PRO A 108 0.19 41.03 30.35
N LEU A 109 0.54 40.03 31.16
CA LEU A 109 1.53 40.15 32.23
C LEU A 109 2.95 39.73 31.82
N SER A 110 3.14 39.17 30.62
CA SER A 110 4.46 38.81 30.11
C SER A 110 5.04 39.93 29.24
N GLN A 111 6.28 40.34 29.51
CA GLN A 111 7.03 41.26 28.63
C GLN A 111 7.30 40.67 27.24
N ALA A 112 7.14 39.35 27.09
CA ALA A 112 7.11 38.62 25.83
C ALA A 112 5.64 38.41 25.39
N GLY A 113 5.32 38.61 24.12
CA GLY A 113 3.99 38.35 23.60
C GLY A 113 3.71 36.85 23.59
N VAL A 114 2.85 36.36 24.48
CA VAL A 114 2.45 34.94 24.55
C VAL A 114 1.06 34.76 23.98
N ILE A 115 0.93 33.85 23.02
CA ILE A 115 -0.35 33.45 22.42
C ILE A 115 -0.63 32.00 22.77
N THR A 116 -1.76 31.80 23.44
CA THR A 116 -2.32 30.47 23.70
C THR A 116 -3.52 30.25 22.79
N LEU A 117 -3.47 29.18 22.00
CA LEU A 117 -4.57 28.70 21.19
C LEU A 117 -5.18 27.47 21.87
N GLU A 118 -6.51 27.47 22.01
CA GLU A 118 -7.29 26.37 22.57
C GLU A 118 -8.47 26.06 21.64
N LEU A 119 -8.83 24.78 21.55
CA LEU A 119 -10.03 24.35 20.83
C LEU A 119 -11.20 24.18 21.80
N THR A 120 -12.26 24.96 21.58
CA THR A 120 -13.49 24.91 22.38
C THR A 120 -14.37 23.68 22.11
N ASN A 121 -14.09 22.97 21.01
CA ASN A 121 -14.85 21.79 20.56
C ASN A 121 -14.38 20.47 21.19
N GLY A 122 -13.46 20.51 22.17
CA GLY A 122 -12.94 19.33 22.87
C GLY A 122 -12.04 18.42 22.03
N LYS A 123 -11.59 18.88 20.85
CA LYS A 123 -10.58 18.18 20.04
C LYS A 123 -9.18 18.59 20.45
N ALA A 124 -8.19 17.75 20.13
CA ALA A 124 -6.79 18.07 20.34
C ALA A 124 -6.31 19.04 19.24
N LEU A 125 -5.38 19.92 19.60
CA LEU A 125 -4.89 20.98 18.72
C LEU A 125 -3.47 20.67 18.24
N ASN A 126 -3.26 20.66 16.93
CA ASN A 126 -1.94 20.64 16.31
C ASN A 126 -1.73 21.95 15.56
N VAL A 127 -0.67 22.71 15.88
CA VAL A 127 -0.39 23.99 15.20
C VAL A 127 0.91 23.88 14.44
N LYS A 128 0.84 24.19 13.13
CA LYS A 128 2.03 24.37 12.30
C LYS A 128 2.38 25.86 12.25
N ALA A 129 3.57 26.23 12.72
CA ALA A 129 4.09 27.60 12.64
C ALA A 129 5.02 27.76 11.42
N GLU A 130 4.85 28.84 10.66
CA GLU A 130 5.68 29.22 9.52
C GLU A 130 6.11 30.68 9.66
N PHE A 131 7.38 31.01 9.48
CA PHE A 131 7.86 32.40 9.54
C PHE A 131 7.68 33.11 8.20
N THR A 132 7.28 34.39 8.25
CA THR A 132 7.28 35.28 7.10
C THR A 132 8.47 36.22 7.18
N TYR A 133 9.13 36.43 6.03
CA TYR A 133 10.29 37.30 5.93
C TYR A 133 9.99 38.45 4.99
N GLY A 134 10.32 39.66 5.41
CA GLY A 134 10.35 40.86 4.58
C GLY A 134 11.78 41.30 4.31
N GLU A 135 11.94 42.24 3.40
CA GLU A 135 13.23 42.85 3.06
C GLU A 135 13.28 44.25 3.64
N ASN A 136 14.28 44.52 4.48
CA ASN A 136 14.49 45.86 5.03
C ASN A 136 15.05 46.81 3.98
N ALA A 137 14.99 48.13 4.25
CA ALA A 137 15.58 49.16 3.39
C ALA A 137 17.09 48.95 3.07
N GLY A 138 17.79 48.12 3.87
CA GLY A 138 19.17 47.67 3.65
C GLY A 138 19.34 46.35 2.90
N GLY A 139 18.30 45.81 2.26
CA GLY A 139 18.36 44.57 1.45
C GLY A 139 18.51 43.27 2.25
N SER A 140 18.43 43.32 3.58
CA SER A 140 18.52 42.14 4.45
C SER A 140 17.14 41.55 4.72
N LYS A 141 17.01 40.22 4.66
CA LYS A 141 15.78 39.50 5.00
C LYS A 141 15.59 39.47 6.52
N VAL A 142 14.53 40.08 7.01
CA VAL A 142 14.14 40.05 8.42
C VAL A 142 12.80 39.36 8.58
N ALA A 143 12.60 38.69 9.71
CA ALA A 143 11.31 38.09 10.03
C ALA A 143 10.28 39.19 10.29
N THR A 144 9.23 39.25 9.48
CA THR A 144 8.15 40.25 9.58
C THR A 144 6.88 39.68 10.22
N GLY A 145 6.87 38.38 10.53
CA GLY A 145 5.71 37.73 11.13
C GLY A 145 5.83 36.23 11.24
N PHE A 146 4.79 35.60 11.78
CA PHE A 146 4.57 34.15 11.67
C PHE A 146 3.10 33.83 11.39
N ILE A 147 2.91 32.73 10.66
CA ILE A 147 1.62 32.16 10.31
C ILE A 147 1.42 30.89 11.14
N LEU A 148 0.38 30.89 11.96
CA LEU A 148 -0.08 29.73 12.71
C LEU A 148 -1.20 29.05 11.94
N LYS A 149 -1.04 27.76 11.63
CA LYS A 149 -2.07 26.93 10.98
C LYS A 149 -2.58 25.89 11.99
N PRO A 150 -3.73 26.13 12.64
CA PRO A 150 -4.32 25.18 13.57
C PRO A 150 -5.05 24.04 12.83
N TYR A 151 -4.76 22.81 13.25
CA TYR A 151 -5.39 21.57 12.81
C TYR A 151 -6.03 20.90 14.02
N ALA A 152 -7.32 20.60 13.92
CA ALA A 152 -8.06 19.81 14.89
C ALA A 152 -7.81 18.32 14.61
N ILE A 153 -7.20 17.64 15.58
CA ILE A 153 -6.97 16.20 15.58
C ILE A 153 -7.92 15.50 16.56
N GLN A 154 -8.33 14.28 16.24
CA GLN A 154 -9.18 13.50 17.15
C GLN A 154 -8.36 13.15 18.40
N PRO A 155 -8.83 13.52 19.61
CA PRO A 155 -8.09 13.25 20.83
C PRO A 155 -7.97 11.74 21.03
N SER A 156 -6.78 11.25 21.37
CA SER A 156 -6.58 9.84 21.67
C SER A 156 -5.64 9.68 22.84
N LYS A 157 -6.10 9.05 23.92
CA LYS A 157 -5.27 8.77 25.11
C LYS A 157 -4.01 7.95 24.80
N PHE A 158 -3.95 7.31 23.63
CA PHE A 158 -2.85 6.46 23.22
C PHE A 158 -1.80 7.18 22.35
N LEU A 159 -2.20 8.14 21.51
CA LEU A 159 -1.27 8.81 20.59
C LEU A 159 -0.96 10.25 21.00
N PHE A 160 -1.94 11.02 21.48
CA PHE A 160 -1.77 12.45 21.77
C PHE A 160 -2.76 12.93 22.85
N GLU A 161 -2.24 13.52 23.91
CA GLU A 161 -3.03 14.23 24.91
C GLU A 161 -3.57 15.53 24.29
N ALA A 162 -4.79 15.92 24.68
CA ALA A 162 -5.44 17.11 24.13
C ALA A 162 -4.85 18.36 24.79
N ASP A 163 -3.68 18.78 24.32
CA ASP A 163 -2.94 19.90 24.91
C ASP A 163 -3.25 21.23 24.19
N ASN A 164 -3.23 22.30 24.98
CA ASN A 164 -3.32 23.68 24.49
C ASN A 164 -1.99 24.07 23.84
N TYR A 165 -2.04 24.70 22.66
CA TYR A 165 -0.84 25.17 22.00
C TYR A 165 -0.47 26.55 22.53
N THR A 166 0.63 26.62 23.27
CA THR A 166 1.17 27.90 23.74
C THR A 166 2.48 28.18 23.04
N THR A 167 2.57 29.34 22.40
CA THR A 167 3.80 29.84 21.79
C THR A 167 4.04 31.27 22.27
N GLY A 168 5.28 31.55 22.65
CA GLY A 168 5.72 32.88 23.06
C GLY A 168 6.75 33.41 22.06
N PHE A 169 6.79 34.72 21.91
CA PHE A 169 7.76 35.43 21.10
C PHE A 169 8.52 36.38 22.01
N ASP A 170 9.84 36.20 22.07
CA ASP A 170 10.72 37.02 22.89
C ASP A 170 11.13 38.27 22.11
N TYR A 171 11.05 39.44 22.74
CA TYR A 171 11.64 40.67 22.22
C TYR A 171 13.13 40.67 22.55
N ALA A 172 13.84 39.65 22.08
CA ALA A 172 15.27 39.54 22.31
C ALA A 172 16.01 40.56 21.41
N GLU A 173 16.26 41.73 21.98
CA GLU A 173 17.39 42.63 21.72
C GLU A 173 17.57 43.26 20.32
N GLU A 174 16.71 43.02 19.32
CA GLU A 174 16.77 43.73 18.02
C GLU A 174 15.61 44.73 17.80
N PRO A 175 15.89 46.05 17.63
CA PRO A 175 14.89 47.12 17.65
C PRO A 175 14.19 47.34 16.30
N HIS A 176 13.85 46.27 15.57
CA HIS A 176 13.40 46.37 14.17
C HIS A 176 12.14 45.57 13.84
N ALA A 177 11.11 45.66 14.67
CA ALA A 177 9.84 45.01 14.40
C ALA A 177 8.67 46.00 14.42
N ALA A 178 8.81 47.11 13.69
CA ALA A 178 7.77 48.14 13.59
C ALA A 178 6.46 47.66 12.95
N ASP A 179 6.39 46.43 12.42
CA ASP A 179 5.17 45.85 11.83
C ASP A 179 5.16 44.32 11.96
N PHE A 180 5.44 43.77 13.15
CA PHE A 180 5.38 42.32 13.33
C PHE A 180 3.94 41.82 13.32
N THR A 181 3.62 40.89 12.41
CA THR A 181 2.26 40.36 12.25
C THR A 181 2.16 38.89 12.62
N VAL A 182 1.08 38.56 13.34
CA VAL A 182 0.71 37.19 13.68
C VAL A 182 -0.54 36.83 12.89
N THR A 183 -0.44 35.85 12.00
CA THR A 183 -1.60 35.41 11.21
C THR A 183 -2.02 34.02 11.65
N ILE A 184 -3.25 33.88 12.14
CA ILE A 184 -3.87 32.58 12.41
C ILE A 184 -4.71 32.18 11.19
N ARG A 185 -4.17 31.28 10.36
CA ARG A 185 -4.83 30.77 9.15
C ARG A 185 -5.76 29.62 9.50
N CYS A 186 -7.03 29.95 9.73
CA CYS A 186 -8.07 28.96 9.98
C CYS A 186 -8.63 28.42 8.66
N LYS A 187 -9.44 27.37 8.75
CA LYS A 187 -10.12 26.78 7.58
C LYS A 187 -10.99 27.79 6.81
N ASP A 188 -11.66 28.68 7.56
CA ASP A 188 -12.71 29.55 7.01
C ASP A 188 -12.27 31.00 6.82
N LYS A 189 -11.25 31.45 7.58
CA LYS A 189 -10.70 32.82 7.52
C LYS A 189 -9.30 32.90 8.11
N ASP A 190 -8.52 33.88 7.68
CA ASP A 190 -7.27 34.28 8.31
C ASP A 190 -7.58 35.38 9.33
N VAL A 191 -7.14 35.20 10.59
CA VAL A 191 -7.25 36.21 11.65
C VAL A 191 -5.87 36.80 11.87
N VAL A 192 -5.72 38.09 11.64
CA VAL A 192 -4.43 38.79 11.73
C VAL A 192 -4.39 39.62 13.01
N TYR A 193 -3.31 39.48 13.77
CA TYR A 193 -3.01 40.31 14.93
C TYR A 193 -1.74 41.09 14.64
N SER A 194 -1.77 42.39 14.88
CA SER A 194 -0.57 43.24 14.90
C SER A 194 0.01 43.25 16.30
N VAL A 195 1.32 43.06 16.41
CA VAL A 195 2.08 43.21 17.67
C VAL A 195 2.45 44.67 17.83
N THR A 196 2.13 45.28 18.96
CA THR A 196 2.57 46.64 19.31
C THR A 196 3.88 46.65 20.08
N ASP A 197 4.50 47.83 20.23
CA ASP A 197 5.74 48.03 21.01
C ASP A 197 5.61 47.64 22.49
N GLU A 198 4.38 47.59 23.01
CA GLU A 198 4.07 47.13 24.38
C GLU A 198 3.83 45.61 24.46
N GLY A 199 3.98 44.90 23.33
CA GLY A 199 3.72 43.49 23.16
C GLY A 199 2.26 43.07 23.20
N LEU A 200 1.36 44.03 23.02
CA LEU A 200 -0.08 43.78 22.90
C LEU A 200 -0.41 43.32 21.48
N LEU A 201 -1.30 42.34 21.39
CA LEU A 201 -1.83 41.83 20.13
C LEU A 201 -3.18 42.46 19.87
N ILE A 202 -3.28 43.24 18.79
CA ILE A 202 -4.52 43.90 18.39
C ILE A 202 -5.08 43.18 17.16
N PRO A 203 -6.30 42.62 17.21
CA PRO A 203 -6.95 42.03 16.05
C PRO A 203 -7.28 43.11 15.01
N GLN A 204 -7.03 42.80 13.74
CA GLN A 204 -7.37 43.64 12.57
C GLN A 204 -8.76 43.28 12.00
#